data_AF-A0A7Y3MI28-F1
#
_entry.id   AF-A0A7Y3MI28-F1
#
_cell.length_a   1.000
_cell.length_b   1.000
_cell.length_c   1.000
_cell.angle_alpha   90.00
_cell.angle_beta   90.00
_cell.angle_gamma   90.00
#
_symmetry.space_group_name_H-M   'P 1'
#
loop_
_entity.id
_entity.type
_entity.pdbx_description
1 polymer ?
#
loop_
_entity_poly.entity_id
_entity_poly.type
_entity_poly.pdbx_seq_one_letter_code
_entity_poly.pdbx_strand_id
1 'polypeptide(L)'
;MPSNDSRPVNLDLTKFSFPVPAIASISHRIGAVVSWVGMGFVIFVLNRTHGSREGQLWFEQLMANNFLAQFVAWGLLSWFGYYCLATLKHIVQDLGYF
;
A
#
# COMPACT_ATOMS: atom_id res chain seq x y z
N MET A 1 -14.56 26.65 24.56
CA MET A 1 -14.79 26.82 23.10
C MET A 1 -13.42 26.99 22.46
N PRO A 2 -13.01 26.17 21.48
CA PRO A 2 -11.71 26.38 20.84
C PRO A 2 -11.75 27.73 20.10
N SER A 3 -10.81 28.62 20.40
CA SER A 3 -10.62 29.87 19.67
C SER A 3 -10.16 29.53 18.26
N ASN A 4 -11.03 29.71 17.28
CA ASN A 4 -10.70 29.52 15.87
C ASN A 4 -9.70 30.60 15.44
N ASP A 5 -8.41 30.28 15.47
CA ASP A 5 -7.35 31.16 14.98
C ASP A 5 -7.43 31.22 13.45
N SER A 6 -7.94 32.34 12.91
CA SER A 6 -8.22 32.54 11.48
C SER A 6 -7.03 33.12 10.71
N ARG A 7 -5.81 33.04 11.26
CA ARG A 7 -4.59 33.49 10.57
C ARG A 7 -4.32 32.62 9.33
N PRO A 8 -3.88 33.23 8.21
CA PRO A 8 -3.58 32.48 7.00
C PRO A 8 -2.37 31.57 7.23
N VAL A 9 -2.57 30.26 7.05
CA VAL A 9 -1.51 29.25 7.13
C VAL A 9 -1.04 28.95 5.70
N ASN A 10 0.27 29.07 5.45
CA ASN A 10 0.84 28.70 4.17
C ASN A 10 0.98 27.17 4.08
N LEU A 11 -0.03 26.51 3.51
CA LEU A 11 -0.09 25.06 3.29
C LEU A 11 0.11 24.68 1.81
N ASP A 12 0.87 25.49 1.07
CA ASP A 12 1.15 25.21 -0.34
C ASP A 12 2.30 24.20 -0.47
N LEU A 13 1.95 22.91 -0.52
CA LEU A 13 2.88 21.78 -0.61
C LEU A 13 3.79 21.82 -1.85
N THR A 14 3.41 22.57 -2.88
CA THR A 14 4.19 22.66 -4.14
C THR A 14 5.42 23.57 -4.02
N LYS A 15 5.46 24.43 -2.99
CA LYS A 15 6.56 25.37 -2.75
C LYS A 15 7.65 24.83 -1.83
N PHE A 16 7.44 23.66 -1.24
CA PHE A 16 8.41 23.04 -0.33
C PHE A 16 9.26 22.00 -1.05
N SER A 17 10.57 21.98 -0.74
CA SER A 17 11.47 20.91 -1.16
C SER A 17 11.46 19.82 -0.09
N PHE A 18 10.98 18.62 -0.45
CA PHE A 18 10.90 17.50 0.48
C PHE A 18 12.17 16.64 0.41
N PRO A 19 12.84 16.38 1.55
CA PRO A 19 13.99 15.49 1.57
C PRO A 19 13.54 14.03 1.36
N VAL A 20 14.46 13.17 0.91
CA VAL A 20 14.19 11.74 0.62
C VAL A 20 13.48 11.01 1.77
N PRO A 21 13.83 11.21 3.07
CA PRO A 21 13.12 10.56 4.18
C PRO A 21 11.64 10.97 4.29
N ALA A 22 11.29 12.20 3.91
CA ALA A 22 9.90 12.66 3.93
C ALA A 22 9.07 11.94 2.86
N ILE A 23 9.63 11.75 1.67
CA ILE A 23 9.01 10.99 0.58
C ILE A 23 8.84 9.51 1.01
N ALA A 24 9.86 8.91 1.62
CA ALA A 24 9.76 7.55 2.13
C ALA A 24 8.66 7.40 3.19
N SER A 25 8.52 8.37 4.10
CA SER A 25 7.48 8.37 5.13
C SER A 25 6.06 8.47 4.56
N ILE A 26 5.82 9.31 3.56
CA ILE A 26 4.49 9.41 2.94
C ILE A 26 4.17 8.19 2.08
N SER A 27 5.16 7.66 1.34
CA SER A 27 5.01 6.42 0.57
C SER A 27 4.68 5.24 1.48
N HIS A 28 5.30 5.14 2.65
CA HIS A 28 4.98 4.11 3.64
C HIS A 28 3.52 4.21 4.13
N ARG A 29 3.04 5.43 4.40
CA ARG A 29 1.64 5.68 4.80
C ARG A 29 0.65 5.29 3.70
N ILE A 30 0.95 5.65 2.45
CA ILE A 30 0.14 5.21 1.30
C ILE A 30 0.18 3.68 1.20
N GLY A 31 1.32 3.05 1.48
CA GLY A 31 1.49 1.60 1.59
C GLY A 31 0.58 0.91 2.59
N ALA A 32 0.36 1.50 3.76
CA ALA A 32 -0.59 0.97 4.71
C ALA A 32 -2.00 0.89 4.10
N VAL A 33 -2.45 1.98 3.46
CA VAL A 33 -3.79 2.08 2.87
C VAL A 33 -3.96 1.11 1.68
N VAL A 34 -2.99 1.09 0.77
CA VAL A 34 -3.01 0.19 -0.39
C VAL A 34 -3.01 -1.27 0.05
N SER A 35 -2.19 -1.63 1.05
CA SER A 35 -2.14 -3.00 1.58
C SER A 35 -3.44 -3.38 2.27
N TRP A 36 -4.06 -2.46 2.99
CA TRP A 36 -5.34 -2.69 3.64
C TRP A 36 -6.47 -2.97 2.64
N VAL A 37 -6.58 -2.17 1.57
CA VAL A 37 -7.53 -2.42 0.48
C VAL A 37 -7.18 -3.72 -0.25
N GLY A 38 -5.89 -3.93 -0.52
CA GLY A 38 -5.39 -5.12 -1.19
C GLY A 38 -5.68 -6.42 -0.44
N MET A 39 -5.68 -6.38 0.89
CA MET A 39 -6.06 -7.53 1.73
C MET A 39 -7.50 -7.98 1.46
N GLY A 40 -8.43 -7.06 1.22
CA GLY A 40 -9.80 -7.41 0.83
C GLY A 40 -9.85 -8.19 -0.48
N PHE A 41 -9.06 -7.77 -1.48
CA PHE A 41 -8.94 -8.47 -2.76
C PHE A 41 -8.34 -9.87 -2.60
N VAL A 42 -7.26 -9.99 -1.81
CA VAL A 42 -6.60 -11.28 -1.55
C VAL A 42 -7.56 -12.24 -0.84
N ILE A 43 -8.30 -11.79 0.19
CA ILE A 43 -9.28 -12.62 0.90
C ILE A 43 -10.39 -13.07 -0.05
N PHE A 44 -10.88 -12.20 -0.93
CA PHE A 44 -11.89 -12.56 -1.93
C PHE A 44 -11.39 -13.66 -2.88
N VAL A 45 -10.20 -13.49 -3.46
CA VAL A 45 -9.61 -14.48 -4.37
C VAL A 45 -9.33 -15.79 -3.63
N LEU A 46 -8.81 -15.71 -2.41
CA LEU A 46 -8.54 -16.88 -1.58
C LEU A 46 -9.81 -17.65 -1.28
N ASN A 47 -10.90 -16.97 -0.88
CA ASN A 47 -12.18 -17.61 -0.62
C ASN A 47 -12.72 -18.34 -1.85
N ARG A 48 -12.57 -17.76 -3.05
CA ARG A 48 -13.06 -18.35 -4.29
C ARG A 48 -12.22 -19.52 -4.79
N THR A 49 -10.92 -19.50 -4.55
CA THR A 49 -9.97 -20.54 -5.03
C THR A 49 -9.82 -21.70 -4.04
N HIS A 50 -10.16 -21.50 -2.76
CA HIS A 50 -10.01 -22.52 -1.74
C HIS A 50 -11.06 -23.64 -1.89
N GLY A 51 -10.60 -24.88 -2.02
CA GLY A 51 -11.45 -26.08 -1.98
C GLY A 51 -12.26 -26.37 -3.25
N SER A 52 -12.22 -25.50 -4.27
CA SER A 52 -12.94 -25.68 -5.53
C SER A 52 -11.98 -25.74 -6.72
N ARG A 53 -12.08 -26.82 -7.51
CA ARG A 53 -11.35 -26.99 -8.78
C ARG A 53 -11.77 -25.94 -9.82
N GLU A 54 -13.05 -25.58 -9.84
CA GLU A 54 -13.60 -24.54 -10.73
C GLU A 54 -13.04 -23.16 -10.36
N GLY A 55 -12.96 -22.87 -9.05
CA GLY A 55 -12.39 -21.61 -8.55
C GLY A 55 -10.92 -21.44 -8.92
N GLN A 56 -10.15 -22.53 -8.86
CA GLN A 56 -8.75 -22.55 -9.31
C GLN A 56 -8.63 -22.29 -10.81
N LEU A 57 -9.40 -23.00 -11.64
CA LEU A 57 -9.39 -22.81 -13.09
C LEU A 57 -9.82 -21.39 -13.50
N TRP A 58 -10.80 -20.81 -12.80
CA TRP A 58 -11.20 -19.42 -13.01
C TRP A 58 -10.04 -18.46 -12.73
N PHE A 59 -9.30 -18.65 -11.64
CA PHE A 59 -8.16 -17.80 -11.31
C PHE A 59 -7.01 -17.96 -12.32
N GLU A 60 -6.70 -19.19 -12.72
CA GLU A 60 -5.70 -19.47 -13.77
C GLU A 60 -6.06 -18.78 -15.08
N GLN A 61 -7.33 -18.87 -15.52
CA GLN A 61 -7.80 -18.21 -16.73
C GLN A 61 -7.80 -16.68 -16.59
N LEU A 62 -8.15 -16.14 -15.42
CA LEU A 62 -8.10 -14.70 -15.16
C LEU A 62 -6.66 -14.20 -15.25
N MET A 63 -5.72 -14.89 -14.60
CA MET A 63 -4.31 -14.51 -14.64
C MET A 63 -3.70 -14.73 -16.02
N ALA A 64 -4.09 -15.76 -16.79
CA ALA A 64 -3.53 -16.02 -18.11
C ALA A 64 -4.03 -15.04 -19.18
N ASN A 65 -5.30 -14.65 -19.13
CA ASN A 65 -5.95 -13.92 -20.23
C ASN A 65 -6.19 -12.44 -19.95
N ASN A 66 -6.02 -11.97 -18.71
CA ASN A 66 -6.31 -10.58 -18.35
C ASN A 66 -5.07 -9.86 -17.81
N PHE A 67 -4.46 -9.04 -18.69
CA PHE A 67 -3.31 -8.21 -18.34
C PHE A 67 -3.59 -7.24 -17.18
N LEU A 68 -4.80 -6.64 -17.10
CA LEU A 68 -5.13 -5.73 -16.01
C LEU A 68 -5.12 -6.45 -14.66
N ALA A 69 -5.60 -7.69 -14.62
CA ALA A 69 -5.59 -8.49 -13.40
C ALA A 69 -4.15 -8.82 -12.97
N GLN A 70 -3.26 -9.16 -13.92
CA GLN A 70 -1.84 -9.36 -13.65
C GLN A 70 -1.16 -8.06 -13.17
N PHE A 71 -1.45 -6.93 -13.80
CA PHE A 71 -0.87 -5.63 -13.44
C PHE A 71 -1.30 -5.19 -12.04
N VAL A 72 -2.58 -5.36 -11.69
CA VAL A 72 -3.08 -5.09 -10.34
C VAL A 72 -2.42 -6.01 -9.32
N ALA A 73 -2.31 -7.32 -9.61
CA ALA A 73 -1.63 -8.27 -8.72
C ALA A 73 -0.15 -7.90 -8.52
N TRP A 74 0.57 -7.59 -9.60
CA TRP A 74 1.96 -7.13 -9.56
C TRP A 74 2.12 -5.84 -8.77
N GLY A 75 1.26 -4.85 -9.00
CA GLY A 75 1.30 -3.56 -8.31
C GLY A 75 1.02 -3.72 -6.81
N LEU A 76 0.03 -4.52 -6.46
CA LEU A 76 -0.32 -4.83 -5.07
C LEU A 76 0.82 -5.55 -4.35
N LEU A 77 1.44 -6.56 -4.98
CA LEU A 77 2.58 -7.29 -4.42
C LEU A 77 3.82 -6.40 -4.29
N SER A 78 4.11 -5.58 -5.30
CA SER A 78 5.25 -4.66 -5.28
C SER A 78 5.12 -3.62 -4.17
N TRP A 79 3.92 -3.04 -4.04
CA TRP A 79 3.65 -2.03 -3.01
C TRP A 79 3.61 -2.63 -1.60
N PHE A 80 3.06 -3.83 -1.45
CA PHE A 80 3.12 -4.58 -0.19
C PHE A 80 4.56 -4.92 0.21
N GLY A 81 5.39 -5.34 -0.74
CA GLY A 81 6.81 -5.58 -0.51
C GLY A 81 7.54 -4.33 -0.02
N TYR A 82 7.32 -3.18 -0.68
CA TYR A 82 7.84 -1.89 -0.23
C TYR A 82 7.36 -1.55 1.18
N TYR A 83 6.07 -1.71 1.46
CA TYR A 83 5.50 -1.45 2.78
C TYR A 83 6.21 -2.26 3.88
N CYS A 84 6.37 -3.58 3.69
CA CYS A 84 7.05 -4.44 4.65
C CYS A 84 8.50 -4.04 4.90
N LEU A 85 9.26 -3.69 3.85
CA LEU A 85 10.65 -3.23 4.00
C LEU A 85 10.74 -1.89 4.74
N ALA A 86 9.83 -0.97 4.46
CA ALA A 86 9.76 0.31 5.15
C ALA A 86 9.34 0.14 6.63
N THR A 87 8.40 -0.77 6.94
CA THR A 87 8.07 -1.14 8.32
C THR A 87 9.28 -1.72 9.04
N LEU A 88 10.00 -2.64 8.38
CA LEU A 88 11.19 -3.26 8.97
C LEU A 88 12.25 -2.20 9.29
N LYS A 89 12.49 -1.25 8.39
CA LYS A 89 13.37 -0.11 8.66
C LYS A 89 12.91 0.65 9.91
N HIS A 90 11.63 0.98 10.04
CA HIS A 90 11.11 1.68 11.22
C HIS A 90 11.35 0.90 12.50
N ILE A 91 11.09 -0.42 12.50
CA ILE A 91 11.36 -1.28 13.66
C ILE A 91 12.85 -1.25 14.02
N VAL A 92 13.75 -1.34 13.04
CA VAL A 92 15.21 -1.28 13.27
C VAL A 92 15.60 0.05 13.92
N GLN A 93 15.07 1.17 13.42
CA GLN A 93 15.29 2.51 13.99
C GLN A 93 14.77 2.62 15.42
N ASP A 94 13.59 2.07 15.71
CA ASP A 94 12.99 2.07 17.06
C ASP A 94 13.80 1.23 18.05
N LEU A 95 14.52 0.20 17.57
CA LEU A 95 15.45 -0.61 18.37
C LEU A 95 16.80 0.10 18.64
N GLY A 96 16.97 1.35 18.18
CA GLY A 96 18.19 2.13 18.38
C GLY A 96 19.32 1.77 17.41
N TYR A 97 19.04 0.97 16.39
CA TYR A 97 19.95 0.71 15.29
C TYR A 97 19.56 1.62 14.12
N PHE A 98 20.53 2.36 13.57
CA PHE A 98 20.37 3.33 12.48
C PHE A 98 19.73 4.69 12.85
#